data_AF-A0A0J9TKG1-F1
#
_entry.id   AF-A0A0J9TKG1-F1
#
_cell.length_a   1.000
_cell.length_b   1.000
_cell.length_c   1.000
_cell.angle_alpha   90.00
_cell.angle_beta   90.00
_cell.angle_gamma   90.00
#
_symmetry.space_group_name_H-M   'P 1'
#
loop_
_entity.id
_entity.type
_entity.pdbx_description
1 polymer ?
#
loop_
_entity_poly.entity_id
_entity_poly.type
_entity_poly.pdbx_seq_one_letter_code
_entity_poly.pdbx_strand_id
1 'polypeptide(L)'
;MSQNSLNIKQMKNDYPFLKELWDLYDGFDKPVEGDNKRIYEGYCNLVKDRLNYDKAKYYDICMMLIRNLDPSSKVVEKSISPSHRCFNVNNWLYDTMKKKHLNNKDIIDWIFVLSKSVNSENIKNGCSYYSYDTQYKDPINIIHLKMFDDNIDVIKSTLAKESEPNNSSVQKYLCKFVQIYKQMYSSYCSDTHRKTHKEIKICGELGTLRISYNIFRSGQPGISGKIPSLDAKEQDPLDICSPYIQETELSSQEGDISGSSTSSKIPATIGTMAGVSSVFALLYKVNTKFYLNI
;
A
#
# COMPACT_ATOMS: atom_id res chain seq x y z
N MET A 1 11.16 -4.41 -13.95
CA MET A 1 10.96 -5.14 -12.68
C MET A 1 9.98 -4.33 -11.83
N SER A 2 8.70 -4.72 -11.74
CA SER A 2 7.69 -3.91 -11.02
C SER A 2 7.95 -3.94 -9.51
N GLN A 3 7.85 -2.78 -8.85
CA GLN A 3 7.94 -2.66 -7.39
C GLN A 3 6.87 -3.53 -6.71
N ASN A 4 7.27 -4.70 -6.21
CA ASN A 4 6.42 -5.69 -5.54
C ASN A 4 6.17 -5.38 -4.05
N SER A 5 6.14 -4.10 -3.65
CA SER A 5 5.92 -3.69 -2.26
C SER A 5 4.88 -2.57 -2.17
N LEU A 6 4.06 -2.60 -1.12
CA LEU A 6 3.16 -1.52 -0.77
C LEU A 6 4.03 -0.31 -0.38
N ASN A 7 4.24 0.64 -1.29
CA ASN A 7 5.13 1.78 -1.04
C ASN A 7 4.46 2.80 -0.11
N ILE A 8 4.34 2.46 1.18
CA ILE A 8 3.69 3.28 2.22
C ILE A 8 4.28 4.69 2.25
N LYS A 9 5.60 4.84 2.06
CA LYS A 9 6.27 6.14 2.04
C LYS A 9 5.77 7.01 0.89
N GLN A 10 5.62 6.44 -0.30
CA GLN A 10 5.06 7.17 -1.44
C GLN A 10 3.59 7.52 -1.21
N MET A 11 2.78 6.57 -0.73
CA MET A 11 1.37 6.81 -0.43
C MET A 11 1.16 7.93 0.59
N LYS A 12 2.05 8.04 1.58
CA LYS A 12 2.04 9.13 2.58
C LYS A 12 2.22 10.50 1.93
N ASN A 13 3.07 10.59 0.91
CA ASN A 13 3.29 11.83 0.16
C ASN A 13 2.13 12.15 -0.79
N ASP A 14 1.59 11.12 -1.46
CA ASP A 14 0.51 11.29 -2.45
C ASP A 14 -0.84 11.61 -1.78
N TYR A 15 -1.06 11.10 -0.56
CA TYR A 15 -2.33 11.17 0.15
C TYR A 15 -2.16 11.73 1.58
N PRO A 16 -1.66 12.98 1.74
CA PRO A 16 -1.37 13.55 3.05
C PRO A 16 -2.63 13.74 3.93
N PHE A 17 -3.81 13.77 3.32
CA PHE A 17 -5.10 13.85 4.03
C PHE A 17 -5.37 12.63 4.93
N LEU A 18 -4.74 11.49 4.69
CA LEU A 18 -4.80 10.30 5.55
C LEU A 18 -3.82 10.40 6.73
N LYS A 19 -3.61 11.60 7.28
CA LYS A 19 -2.62 11.87 8.34
C LYS A 19 -2.73 10.91 9.53
N GLU A 20 -3.95 10.62 10.01
CA GLU A 20 -4.14 9.73 11.17
C GLU A 20 -3.65 8.30 10.88
N LEU A 21 -3.84 7.80 9.66
CA LEU A 21 -3.33 6.51 9.22
C LEU A 21 -1.79 6.51 9.15
N TRP A 22 -1.20 7.59 8.67
CA TRP A 22 0.25 7.72 8.57
C TRP A 22 0.92 7.87 9.94
N ASP A 23 0.32 8.63 10.85
CA ASP A 23 0.77 8.74 12.24
C ASP A 23 0.71 7.36 12.93
N LEU A 24 -0.30 6.52 12.59
CA LEU A 24 -0.40 5.15 13.08
C LEU A 24 0.74 4.26 12.56
N TYR A 25 1.04 4.31 11.27
CA TYR A 25 2.15 3.54 10.70
C TYR A 25 3.51 4.01 11.22
N ASP A 26 3.73 5.32 11.35
CA ASP A 26 4.94 5.86 11.99
C ASP A 26 5.05 5.35 13.44
N GLY A 27 3.93 5.29 14.16
CA GLY A 27 3.87 4.70 15.50
C GLY A 27 4.22 3.21 15.52
N PHE A 28 3.76 2.44 14.52
CA PHE A 28 4.08 1.02 14.37
C PHE A 28 5.57 0.75 14.16
N ASP A 29 6.32 1.71 13.63
CA ASP A 29 7.76 1.60 13.41
C ASP A 29 8.61 2.10 14.60
N LYS A 30 8.01 2.73 15.62
CA LYS A 30 8.74 3.19 16.81
C LYS A 30 9.40 2.00 17.56
N PRO A 31 10.45 2.25 18.36
CA PRO A 31 10.97 1.25 19.29
C PRO A 31 9.92 0.76 20.29
N VAL A 32 10.12 -0.46 20.80
CA VAL A 32 9.24 -1.05 21.84
C VAL A 32 9.78 -0.70 23.22
N GLU A 33 9.07 0.19 23.90
CA GLU A 33 9.43 0.75 25.20
C GLU A 33 8.21 0.75 26.15
N GLY A 34 8.44 1.04 27.44
CA GLY A 34 7.40 1.14 28.46
C GLY A 34 7.12 -0.15 29.24
N ASP A 35 6.10 -0.09 30.10
CA ASP A 35 5.86 -1.09 31.15
C ASP A 35 5.53 -2.49 30.61
N ASN A 36 4.80 -2.56 29.50
CA ASN A 36 4.42 -3.84 28.87
C ASN A 36 5.57 -4.51 28.11
N LYS A 37 6.73 -3.84 27.97
CA LYS A 37 7.88 -4.38 27.22
C LYS A 37 8.28 -5.76 27.72
N ARG A 38 8.39 -5.95 29.03
CA ARG A 38 8.78 -7.25 29.63
C ARG A 38 7.79 -8.37 29.32
N ILE A 39 6.50 -8.04 29.22
CA ILE A 39 5.45 -8.99 28.83
C ILE A 39 5.67 -9.43 27.38
N TYR A 40 5.90 -8.47 26.48
CA TYR A 40 6.17 -8.77 25.06
C TYR A 40 7.45 -9.59 24.90
N GLU A 41 8.52 -9.24 25.64
CA GLU A 41 9.78 -10.00 25.65
C GLU A 41 9.55 -11.46 26.05
N GLY A 42 8.71 -11.72 27.04
CA GLY A 42 8.33 -13.07 27.46
C GLY A 42 7.76 -13.89 26.30
N TYR A 43 6.76 -13.35 25.58
CA TYR A 43 6.16 -14.03 24.43
C TYR A 43 7.14 -14.17 23.25
N CYS A 44 7.93 -13.14 22.97
CA CYS A 44 8.86 -13.17 21.85
C CYS A 44 10.08 -14.06 22.10
N ASN A 45 10.47 -14.29 23.35
CA ASN A 45 11.45 -15.32 23.70
C ASN A 45 10.92 -16.72 23.36
N LEU A 46 9.65 -17.03 23.63
CA LEU A 46 9.04 -18.29 23.19
C LEU A 46 9.12 -18.45 21.66
N VAL A 47 8.85 -17.37 20.92
CA VAL A 47 8.97 -17.35 19.46
C VAL A 47 10.39 -17.65 19.00
N LYS A 48 11.36 -16.95 19.60
CA LYS A 48 12.79 -17.09 19.32
C LYS A 48 13.31 -18.51 19.56
N ASP A 49 12.80 -19.19 20.60
CA ASP A 49 13.23 -20.53 20.97
C ASP A 49 12.78 -21.61 19.96
N ARG A 50 11.70 -21.37 19.20
CA ARG A 50 11.27 -22.29 18.12
C ARG A 50 12.00 -22.10 16.80
N LEU A 51 12.78 -21.04 16.65
CA LEU A 51 13.47 -20.74 15.41
C LEU A 51 14.84 -21.42 15.36
N ASN A 52 15.23 -21.92 14.19
CA ASN A 52 16.58 -22.45 13.96
C ASN A 52 17.53 -21.37 13.41
N TYR A 53 17.00 -20.46 12.59
CA TYR A 53 17.72 -19.36 11.93
C TYR A 53 16.90 -18.06 12.04
N ASP A 54 17.47 -16.91 11.67
CA ASP A 54 16.82 -15.59 11.69
C ASP A 54 16.21 -15.16 13.03
N LYS A 55 16.67 -15.76 14.14
CA LYS A 55 16.17 -15.53 15.50
C LYS A 55 16.03 -14.06 15.85
N ALA A 56 17.07 -13.26 15.60
CA ALA A 56 17.07 -11.83 15.90
C ALA A 56 16.00 -11.08 15.08
N LYS A 57 15.93 -11.35 13.78
CA LYS A 57 15.00 -10.69 12.85
C LYS A 57 13.54 -10.96 13.20
N TYR A 58 13.19 -12.21 13.52
CA TYR A 58 11.83 -12.57 13.95
C TYR A 58 11.53 -12.10 15.37
N TYR A 59 12.54 -12.06 16.25
CA TYR A 59 12.37 -11.50 17.59
C TYR A 59 12.00 -10.01 17.52
N ASP A 60 12.73 -9.22 16.74
CA ASP A 60 12.44 -7.79 16.56
C ASP A 60 11.03 -7.56 16.00
N ILE A 61 10.65 -8.37 15.01
CA ILE A 61 9.31 -8.31 14.41
C ILE A 61 8.23 -8.76 15.37
N CYS A 62 8.47 -9.80 16.17
CA CYS A 62 7.55 -10.23 17.20
C CYS A 62 7.30 -9.09 18.21
N MET A 63 8.37 -8.42 18.67
CA MET A 63 8.27 -7.32 19.63
C MET A 63 7.37 -6.20 19.10
N MET A 64 7.61 -5.75 17.86
CA MET A 64 6.80 -4.71 17.24
C MET A 64 5.36 -5.19 16.99
N LEU A 65 5.17 -6.40 16.47
CA LEU A 65 3.87 -6.95 16.11
C LEU A 65 2.96 -7.12 17.34
N ILE A 66 3.47 -7.71 18.42
CA ILE A 66 2.69 -7.87 19.66
C ILE A 66 2.29 -6.51 20.22
N ARG A 67 3.21 -5.55 20.28
CA ARG A 67 2.91 -4.19 20.73
C ARG A 67 1.84 -3.53 19.85
N ASN A 68 1.93 -3.69 18.53
CA ASN A 68 1.00 -3.07 17.59
C ASN A 68 -0.41 -3.67 17.70
N LEU A 69 -0.50 -4.96 18.05
CA LEU A 69 -1.75 -5.67 18.32
C LEU A 69 -2.33 -5.36 19.70
N ASP A 70 -1.52 -4.99 20.69
CA ASP A 70 -1.98 -4.65 22.04
C ASP A 70 -2.79 -3.33 22.06
N PRO A 71 -4.10 -3.35 22.40
CA PRO A 71 -4.93 -2.16 22.50
C PRO A 71 -4.48 -1.21 23.60
N SER A 72 -3.82 -1.72 24.65
CA SER A 72 -3.27 -0.90 25.73
C SER A 72 -1.98 -0.18 25.33
N SER A 73 -1.36 -0.57 24.21
CA SER A 73 -0.19 0.13 23.69
C SER A 73 -0.59 1.49 23.10
N LYS A 74 0.01 2.55 23.64
CA LYS A 74 -0.11 3.94 23.19
C LYS A 74 0.79 4.21 21.98
N VAL A 75 0.67 3.38 20.94
CA VAL A 75 1.35 3.56 19.64
C VAL A 75 1.08 4.96 19.08
N VAL A 76 -0.17 5.40 19.24
CA VAL A 76 -0.66 6.76 18.96
C VAL A 76 -1.49 7.25 20.14
N GLU A 77 -1.68 8.57 20.23
CA GLU A 77 -2.48 9.19 21.31
C GLU A 77 -3.98 8.90 21.17
N LYS A 78 -4.47 8.80 19.93
CA LYS A 78 -5.89 8.58 19.64
C LYS A 78 -6.25 7.11 19.81
N SER A 79 -7.39 6.84 20.44
CA SER A 79 -7.94 5.48 20.50
C SER A 79 -8.36 4.99 19.10
N ILE A 80 -8.07 3.72 18.81
CA ILE A 80 -8.38 3.06 17.53
C ILE A 80 -9.24 1.83 17.83
N SER A 81 -10.27 1.61 17.03
CA SER A 81 -11.12 0.43 17.19
C SER A 81 -10.31 -0.86 16.94
N PRO A 82 -10.69 -2.00 17.56
CA PRO A 82 -9.97 -3.25 17.37
C PRO A 82 -9.90 -3.72 15.91
N SER A 83 -10.97 -3.53 15.13
CA SER A 83 -11.02 -3.89 13.71
C SER A 83 -10.06 -3.03 12.88
N HIS A 84 -10.09 -1.70 13.07
CA HIS A 84 -9.24 -0.74 12.37
C HIS A 84 -7.76 -1.00 12.71
N ARG A 85 -7.44 -1.27 13.99
CA ARG A 85 -6.10 -1.70 14.41
C ARG A 85 -5.69 -2.99 13.71
N CYS A 86 -6.52 -4.02 13.74
CA CYS A 86 -6.20 -5.33 13.16
C CYS A 86 -5.91 -5.25 11.66
N PHE A 87 -6.73 -4.50 10.91
CA PHE A 87 -6.54 -4.27 9.48
C PHE A 87 -5.20 -3.59 9.21
N ASN A 88 -4.93 -2.48 9.91
CA ASN A 88 -3.72 -1.71 9.69
C ASN A 88 -2.43 -2.40 10.14
N VAL A 89 -2.48 -3.20 11.22
CA VAL A 89 -1.34 -4.03 11.61
C VAL A 89 -1.04 -5.08 10.54
N ASN A 90 -2.05 -5.72 9.95
CA ASN A 90 -1.84 -6.70 8.88
C ASN A 90 -1.25 -6.05 7.62
N ASN A 91 -1.67 -4.84 7.26
CA ASN A 91 -1.12 -4.11 6.10
C ASN A 91 0.33 -3.70 6.33
N TRP A 92 0.62 -3.10 7.48
CA TRP A 92 1.99 -2.75 7.90
C TRP A 92 2.89 -3.98 7.92
N LEU A 93 2.39 -5.10 8.49
CA LEU A 93 3.14 -6.34 8.58
C LEU A 93 3.44 -6.91 7.19
N TYR A 94 2.47 -6.88 6.27
CA TYR A 94 2.68 -7.36 4.90
C TYR A 94 3.82 -6.59 4.21
N ASP A 95 3.82 -5.25 4.28
CA ASP A 95 4.89 -4.43 3.73
C ASP A 95 6.24 -4.70 4.42
N THR A 96 6.24 -4.76 5.75
CA THR A 96 7.43 -5.05 6.55
C THR A 96 8.03 -6.42 6.20
N MET A 97 7.19 -7.43 6.02
CA MET A 97 7.62 -8.77 5.63
C MET A 97 8.24 -8.79 4.23
N LYS A 98 7.67 -8.05 3.27
CA LYS A 98 8.27 -7.93 1.93
C LYS A 98 9.63 -7.23 1.99
N LYS A 99 9.71 -6.08 2.67
CA LYS A 99 10.94 -5.28 2.81
C LYS A 99 12.06 -6.06 3.51
N LYS A 100 11.71 -6.80 4.57
CA LYS A 100 12.67 -7.60 5.32
C LYS A 100 12.90 -8.97 4.71
N HIS A 101 12.21 -9.39 3.65
CA HIS A 101 12.27 -10.75 3.12
C HIS A 101 11.96 -11.82 4.18
N LEU A 102 10.82 -11.69 4.86
CA LEU A 102 10.30 -12.67 5.83
C LEU A 102 9.28 -13.58 5.14
N ASN A 103 9.46 -14.89 5.29
CA ASN A 103 8.65 -15.89 4.59
C ASN A 103 8.08 -16.99 5.49
N ASN A 104 8.45 -17.05 6.78
CA ASN A 104 7.94 -18.06 7.71
C ASN A 104 6.58 -17.64 8.26
N LYS A 105 5.54 -17.96 7.49
CA LYS A 105 4.15 -17.61 7.79
C LYS A 105 3.62 -18.27 9.06
N ASP A 106 4.09 -19.48 9.38
CA ASP A 106 3.66 -20.23 10.57
C ASP A 106 4.15 -19.55 11.85
N ILE A 107 5.36 -19.01 11.84
CA ILE A 107 5.89 -18.22 12.95
C ILE A 107 5.12 -16.91 13.12
N ILE A 108 4.77 -16.24 12.01
CA ILE A 108 3.95 -15.04 12.07
C ILE A 108 2.56 -15.34 12.64
N ASP A 109 1.89 -16.38 12.15
CA ASP A 109 0.59 -16.82 12.68
C ASP A 109 0.66 -17.12 14.18
N TRP A 110 1.74 -17.81 14.60
CA TRP A 110 1.94 -18.10 16.01
C TRP A 110 2.12 -16.84 16.87
N ILE A 111 2.78 -15.79 16.37
CA ILE A 111 2.85 -14.49 17.06
C ILE A 111 1.46 -13.89 17.27
N PHE A 112 0.56 -13.95 16.27
CA PHE A 112 -0.83 -13.50 16.42
C PHE A 112 -1.62 -14.34 17.43
N VAL A 113 -1.32 -15.63 17.54
CA VAL A 113 -1.93 -16.49 18.57
C VAL A 113 -1.46 -16.04 19.96
N LEU A 114 -0.16 -15.83 20.15
CA LEU A 114 0.40 -15.39 21.43
C LEU A 114 -0.07 -13.98 21.83
N SER A 115 -0.21 -13.06 20.88
CA SER A 115 -0.65 -11.69 21.17
C SER A 115 -2.06 -11.61 21.76
N LYS A 116 -2.90 -12.64 21.56
CA LYS A 116 -4.23 -12.72 22.17
C LYS A 116 -4.19 -12.89 23.69
N SER A 117 -3.10 -13.43 24.22
CA SER A 117 -2.90 -13.66 25.66
C SER A 117 -2.30 -12.47 26.40
N VAL A 118 -1.81 -11.46 25.68
CA VAL A 118 -1.17 -10.27 26.25
C VAL A 118 -2.17 -9.39 27.00
N ASN A 119 -3.41 -9.33 26.53
CA ASN A 119 -4.45 -8.49 27.08
C ASN A 119 -5.79 -9.25 27.06
N SER A 120 -6.56 -9.17 28.14
CA SER A 120 -7.87 -9.81 28.22
C SER A 120 -8.87 -9.26 27.19
N GLU A 121 -8.72 -8.01 26.76
CA GLU A 121 -9.50 -7.41 25.68
C GLU A 121 -9.23 -8.07 24.31
N ASN A 122 -8.02 -8.62 24.12
CA ASN A 122 -7.66 -9.34 22.89
C ASN A 122 -8.32 -10.71 22.76
N ILE A 123 -8.90 -11.25 23.84
CA ILE A 123 -9.60 -12.54 23.80
C ILE A 123 -10.91 -12.39 23.01
N LYS A 124 -11.63 -11.26 23.19
CA LYS A 124 -12.92 -11.01 22.53
C LYS A 124 -12.75 -10.35 21.16
N ASN A 125 -11.78 -9.45 21.03
CA ASN A 125 -11.56 -8.65 19.82
C ASN A 125 -10.30 -9.10 19.05
N GLY A 126 -9.91 -10.37 19.20
CA GLY A 126 -8.63 -10.88 18.73
C GLY A 126 -8.43 -10.68 17.23
N CYS A 127 -7.27 -10.14 16.87
CA CYS A 127 -6.84 -10.03 15.49
C CYS A 127 -6.26 -11.37 15.01
N SER A 128 -6.53 -11.72 13.77
CA SER A 128 -5.95 -12.90 13.11
C SER A 128 -4.95 -12.46 12.05
N TYR A 129 -3.93 -13.29 11.83
CA TYR A 129 -2.98 -13.06 10.76
C TYR A 129 -3.69 -13.20 9.41
N TYR A 130 -3.56 -12.16 8.60
CA TYR A 130 -4.12 -12.10 7.26
C TYR A 130 -3.02 -12.31 6.21
N SER A 131 -2.84 -13.56 5.78
CA SER A 131 -1.80 -13.91 4.80
C SER A 131 -2.19 -13.54 3.36
N TYR A 132 -2.03 -12.27 3.00
CA TYR A 132 -2.44 -11.71 1.70
C TYR A 132 -1.94 -12.51 0.48
N ASP A 133 -0.65 -12.87 0.43
CA ASP A 133 -0.06 -13.67 -0.69
C ASP A 133 -0.74 -15.04 -0.87
N THR A 134 -1.22 -15.62 0.23
CA THR A 134 -1.89 -16.93 0.20
C THR A 134 -3.33 -16.79 -0.29
N GLN A 135 -3.96 -15.65 -0.02
CA GLN A 135 -5.38 -15.44 -0.33
C GLN A 135 -5.61 -14.82 -1.71
N TYR A 136 -4.68 -14.01 -2.21
CA TYR A 136 -4.87 -13.22 -3.43
C TYR A 136 -3.75 -13.44 -4.44
N LYS A 137 -4.05 -13.16 -5.71
CA LYS A 137 -3.05 -13.06 -6.79
C LYS A 137 -2.36 -11.69 -6.76
N ASP A 138 -3.14 -10.63 -6.55
CA ASP A 138 -2.66 -9.24 -6.43
C ASP A 138 -2.92 -8.65 -5.03
N PRO A 139 -2.17 -9.09 -4.01
CA PRO A 139 -2.36 -8.64 -2.63
C PRO A 139 -2.22 -7.12 -2.44
N ILE A 140 -1.30 -6.47 -3.16
CA ILE A 140 -1.06 -5.03 -3.04
C ILE A 140 -2.27 -4.22 -3.50
N ASN A 141 -2.91 -4.63 -4.60
CA ASN A 141 -4.10 -3.94 -5.10
C ASN A 141 -5.29 -4.15 -4.17
N ILE A 142 -5.46 -5.35 -3.59
CA ILE A 142 -6.47 -5.58 -2.55
C ILE A 142 -6.23 -4.68 -1.33
N ILE A 143 -5.00 -4.56 -0.84
CA ILE A 143 -4.70 -3.68 0.30
C ILE A 143 -5.06 -2.23 -0.03
N HIS A 144 -4.65 -1.71 -1.19
CA HIS A 144 -5.00 -0.36 -1.64
C HIS A 144 -6.52 -0.12 -1.65
N LEU A 145 -7.29 -1.08 -2.19
CA LEU A 145 -8.73 -0.94 -2.26
C LEU A 145 -9.37 -1.02 -0.87
N LYS A 146 -8.92 -1.91 0.02
CA LYS A 146 -9.48 -2.04 1.38
C LYS A 146 -9.14 -0.85 2.27
N MET A 147 -8.06 -0.13 2.00
CA MET A 147 -7.74 1.11 2.71
C MET A 147 -8.82 2.18 2.51
N PHE A 148 -9.56 2.16 1.39
CA PHE A 148 -10.68 3.08 1.17
C PHE A 148 -11.78 2.86 2.21
N ASP A 149 -12.20 1.60 2.42
CA ASP A 149 -13.27 1.27 3.37
C ASP A 149 -12.88 1.63 4.80
N ASP A 150 -11.63 1.34 5.18
CA ASP A 150 -11.09 1.62 6.52
C ASP A 150 -10.96 3.13 6.80
N ASN A 151 -10.81 3.95 5.76
CA ASN A 151 -10.60 5.40 5.87
C ASN A 151 -11.76 6.23 5.28
N ILE A 152 -12.91 5.59 5.07
CA ILE A 152 -14.07 6.18 4.38
C ILE A 152 -14.56 7.48 5.04
N ASP A 153 -14.54 7.57 6.37
CA ASP A 153 -15.01 8.75 7.09
C ASP A 153 -14.03 9.93 7.03
N VAL A 154 -12.73 9.65 6.99
CA VAL A 154 -11.69 10.66 6.74
C VAL A 154 -11.82 11.20 5.32
N ILE A 155 -12.03 10.32 4.34
CA ILE A 155 -12.28 10.69 2.94
C ILE A 155 -13.53 11.58 2.83
N LYS A 156 -14.65 11.16 3.42
CA LYS A 156 -15.91 11.94 3.44
C LYS A 156 -15.72 13.32 4.06
N SER A 157 -15.13 13.38 5.25
CA SER A 157 -14.98 14.64 5.98
C SER A 157 -14.00 15.61 5.32
N THR A 158 -12.99 15.08 4.61
CA THR A 158 -12.04 15.89 3.84
C THR A 158 -12.72 16.49 2.61
N LEU A 159 -13.46 15.69 1.83
CA LEU A 159 -14.21 16.17 0.66
C LEU A 159 -15.24 17.24 1.00
N ALA A 160 -15.91 17.13 2.16
CA ALA A 160 -16.89 18.11 2.60
C ALA A 160 -16.29 19.49 2.97
N LYS A 161 -14.99 19.54 3.29
CA LYS A 161 -14.28 20.78 3.66
C LYS A 161 -13.67 21.50 2.46
N GLU A 162 -13.49 20.81 1.33
CA GLU A 162 -12.86 21.38 0.15
C GLU A 162 -13.84 22.26 -0.63
N SER A 163 -13.44 23.51 -0.88
CA SER A 163 -14.22 24.46 -1.69
C SER A 163 -14.26 24.05 -3.16
N GLU A 164 -13.17 23.46 -3.68
CA GLU A 164 -13.08 22.89 -5.03
C GLU A 164 -12.43 21.50 -5.03
N PRO A 165 -13.22 20.43 -4.80
CA PRO A 165 -12.74 19.04 -4.77
C PRO A 165 -12.21 18.47 -6.10
N ASN A 166 -12.18 19.26 -7.18
CA ASN A 166 -11.69 18.82 -8.50
C ASN A 166 -10.15 18.93 -8.66
N ASN A 167 -9.41 19.34 -7.61
CA ASN A 167 -7.95 19.41 -7.63
C ASN A 167 -7.31 18.89 -6.32
N SER A 168 -8.00 18.01 -5.59
CA SER A 168 -7.54 17.56 -4.29
C SER A 168 -6.88 16.18 -4.28
N SER A 169 -5.99 15.97 -3.31
CA SER A 169 -5.40 14.65 -3.06
C SER A 169 -6.45 13.55 -2.82
N VAL A 170 -7.65 13.92 -2.37
CA VAL A 170 -8.75 12.95 -2.17
C VAL A 170 -9.33 12.50 -3.50
N GLN A 171 -9.54 13.43 -4.45
CA GLN A 171 -10.00 13.06 -5.78
C GLN A 171 -8.95 12.19 -6.49
N LYS A 172 -7.66 12.53 -6.39
CA LYS A 172 -6.55 11.68 -6.89
C LYS A 172 -6.65 10.26 -6.33
N TYR A 173 -6.85 10.13 -5.02
CA TYR A 173 -7.01 8.85 -4.34
C TYR A 173 -8.20 8.04 -4.87
N LEU A 174 -9.37 8.68 -5.01
CA LEU A 174 -10.59 8.00 -5.49
C LEU A 174 -10.52 7.62 -6.97
N CYS A 175 -9.88 8.44 -7.79
CA CYS A 175 -9.55 8.10 -9.17
C CYS A 175 -8.66 6.85 -9.25
N LYS A 176 -7.61 6.80 -8.41
CA LYS A 176 -6.73 5.62 -8.34
C LYS A 176 -7.47 4.38 -7.86
N PHE A 177 -8.34 4.52 -6.86
CA PHE A 177 -9.21 3.45 -6.38
C PHE A 177 -10.07 2.87 -7.52
N VAL A 178 -10.78 3.73 -8.28
CA VAL A 178 -11.64 3.26 -9.38
C VAL A 178 -10.83 2.62 -10.51
N GLN A 179 -9.65 3.16 -10.83
CA GLN A 179 -8.75 2.56 -11.82
C GLN A 179 -8.34 1.14 -11.42
N ILE A 180 -7.84 0.96 -10.20
CA ILE A 180 -7.42 -0.35 -9.67
C ILE A 180 -8.61 -1.30 -9.63
N TYR A 181 -9.76 -0.84 -9.12
CA TYR A 181 -10.98 -1.64 -9.05
C TYR A 181 -11.36 -2.19 -10.44
N LYS A 182 -11.45 -1.33 -11.46
CA LYS A 182 -11.87 -1.74 -12.82
C LYS A 182 -10.88 -2.73 -13.43
N GLN A 183 -9.58 -2.45 -13.28
CA GLN A 183 -8.53 -3.35 -13.76
C GLN A 183 -8.63 -4.73 -13.11
N MET A 184 -8.80 -4.78 -11.79
CA MET A 184 -8.94 -6.05 -11.06
C MET A 184 -10.23 -6.79 -11.43
N TYR A 185 -11.35 -6.07 -11.54
CA TYR A 185 -12.64 -6.68 -11.89
C TYR A 185 -12.60 -7.30 -13.28
N SER A 186 -12.04 -6.58 -14.27
CA SER A 186 -11.85 -7.11 -15.63
C SER A 186 -10.96 -8.36 -15.64
N SER A 187 -9.85 -8.30 -14.90
CA SER A 187 -8.84 -9.37 -14.87
C SER A 187 -9.31 -10.64 -14.17
N TYR A 188 -10.07 -10.52 -13.09
CA TYR A 188 -10.39 -11.64 -12.20
C TYR A 188 -11.86 -12.03 -12.16
N CYS A 189 -12.77 -11.12 -12.51
CA CYS A 189 -14.21 -11.32 -12.32
C CYS A 189 -15.00 -11.50 -13.62
N SER A 190 -14.38 -11.32 -14.79
CA SER A 190 -15.01 -11.66 -16.07
C SER A 190 -15.36 -13.15 -16.16
N ASP A 191 -16.42 -13.49 -16.89
CA ASP A 191 -16.88 -14.87 -17.08
C ASP A 191 -16.19 -15.58 -18.27
N THR A 192 -14.97 -15.16 -18.57
CA THR A 192 -14.17 -15.68 -19.68
C THR A 192 -13.65 -17.10 -19.43
N HIS A 193 -13.60 -17.53 -18.17
CA HIS A 193 -13.11 -18.85 -17.76
C HIS A 193 -13.66 -19.26 -16.38
N ARG A 194 -13.46 -20.54 -16.02
CA ARG A 194 -13.76 -21.03 -14.67
C ARG A 194 -12.81 -20.39 -13.65
N LYS A 195 -13.36 -19.63 -12.72
CA LYS A 195 -12.62 -18.91 -11.68
C LYS A 195 -11.94 -19.87 -10.70
N THR A 196 -10.70 -19.56 -10.34
CA THR A 196 -9.94 -20.19 -9.26
C THR A 196 -10.44 -19.75 -7.88
N HIS A 197 -10.06 -20.47 -6.82
CA HIS A 197 -10.41 -20.09 -5.44
C HIS A 197 -9.96 -18.66 -5.08
N LYS A 198 -8.77 -18.25 -5.54
CA LYS A 198 -8.26 -16.89 -5.33
C LYS A 198 -9.08 -15.84 -6.08
N GLU A 199 -9.47 -16.11 -7.32
CA GLU A 199 -10.33 -15.19 -8.10
C GLU A 199 -11.72 -15.05 -7.48
N ILE A 200 -12.32 -16.15 -7.01
CA ILE A 200 -13.61 -16.10 -6.30
C ILE A 200 -13.50 -15.19 -5.07
N LYS A 201 -12.42 -15.31 -4.29
CA LYS A 201 -12.16 -14.42 -3.15
C LYS A 201 -11.99 -12.96 -3.58
N ILE A 202 -11.19 -12.69 -4.62
CA ILE A 202 -11.01 -11.33 -5.16
C ILE A 202 -12.37 -10.73 -5.54
N CYS A 203 -13.20 -11.47 -6.27
CA CYS A 203 -14.50 -10.97 -6.71
C CYS A 203 -15.47 -10.74 -5.56
N GLY A 204 -15.42 -11.55 -4.50
CA GLY A 204 -16.17 -11.31 -3.27
C GLY A 204 -15.78 -10.00 -2.58
N GLU A 205 -14.48 -9.72 -2.47
CA GLU A 205 -13.98 -8.45 -1.91
C GLU A 205 -14.37 -7.26 -2.77
N LEU A 206 -14.19 -7.35 -4.10
CA LEU A 206 -14.59 -6.30 -5.02
C LEU A 206 -16.10 -6.05 -4.96
N GLY A 207 -16.91 -7.10 -4.83
CA GLY A 207 -18.36 -6.96 -4.64
C GLY A 207 -18.71 -6.18 -3.37
N THR A 208 -18.02 -6.43 -2.27
CA THR A 208 -18.20 -5.71 -1.00
C THR A 208 -17.79 -4.24 -1.15
N LEU A 209 -16.61 -3.99 -1.71
CA LEU A 209 -16.09 -2.63 -1.98
C LEU A 209 -16.99 -1.83 -2.92
N ARG A 210 -17.60 -2.48 -3.92
CA ARG A 210 -18.57 -1.84 -4.82
C ARG A 210 -19.76 -1.31 -4.05
N ILE A 211 -20.29 -2.08 -3.10
CA ILE A 211 -21.41 -1.66 -2.25
C ILE A 211 -20.99 -0.45 -1.40
N SER A 212 -19.87 -0.55 -0.69
CA SER A 212 -19.32 0.54 0.14
C SER A 212 -19.13 1.83 -0.67
N TYR A 213 -18.49 1.74 -1.83
CA TYR A 213 -18.22 2.88 -2.71
C TYR A 213 -19.50 3.50 -3.28
N ASN A 214 -20.49 2.69 -3.67
CA ASN A 214 -21.75 3.19 -4.18
C ASN A 214 -22.57 3.91 -3.10
N ILE A 215 -22.56 3.42 -1.86
CA ILE A 215 -23.18 4.09 -0.71
C ILE A 215 -22.46 5.42 -0.42
N PHE A 216 -21.12 5.41 -0.41
CA PHE A 216 -20.30 6.61 -0.25
C PHE A 216 -20.66 7.67 -1.29
N ARG A 217 -20.74 7.27 -2.56
CA ARG A 217 -21.03 8.16 -3.69
C ARG A 217 -22.46 8.71 -3.69
N SER A 218 -23.45 7.89 -3.31
CA SER A 218 -24.85 8.31 -3.29
C SER A 218 -25.20 9.17 -2.07
N GLY A 219 -24.48 9.00 -0.97
CA GLY A 219 -24.72 9.71 0.28
C GLY A 219 -24.46 11.22 0.25
N GLN A 220 -23.83 11.75 -0.80
CA GLN A 220 -23.56 13.19 -0.93
C GLN A 220 -23.82 13.72 -2.36
N PRO A 221 -24.84 14.58 -2.55
CA PRO A 221 -25.15 15.19 -3.85
C PRO A 221 -23.98 15.96 -4.47
N GLY A 222 -23.10 16.53 -3.64
CA GLY A 222 -21.92 17.29 -4.08
C GLY A 222 -20.70 16.43 -4.47
N ILE A 223 -20.70 15.13 -4.17
CA ILE A 223 -19.61 14.18 -4.47
C ILE A 223 -19.89 13.41 -5.77
N SER A 224 -21.13 13.02 -6.00
CA SER A 224 -21.50 12.06 -7.05
C SER A 224 -21.11 12.47 -8.48
N GLY A 225 -21.04 13.77 -8.76
CA GLY A 225 -20.59 14.35 -10.03
C GLY A 225 -19.09 14.65 -10.13
N LYS A 226 -18.33 14.39 -9.07
CA LYS A 226 -16.90 14.75 -8.95
C LYS A 226 -15.97 13.54 -8.84
N ILE A 227 -16.54 12.36 -8.65
CA ILE A 227 -15.83 11.10 -8.55
C ILE A 227 -16.35 10.13 -9.61
N PRO A 228 -15.48 9.31 -10.22
CA PRO A 228 -15.90 8.40 -11.28
C PRO A 228 -16.84 7.30 -10.76
N SER A 229 -17.79 6.89 -11.60
CA SER A 229 -18.62 5.72 -11.33
C SER A 229 -17.82 4.43 -11.58
N LEU A 230 -18.03 3.40 -10.75
CA LEU A 230 -17.50 2.06 -11.03
C LEU A 230 -18.13 1.47 -12.31
N ASP A 231 -19.36 1.87 -12.63
CA ASP A 231 -20.11 1.42 -13.81
C ASP A 231 -19.96 2.35 -15.03
N ALA A 232 -19.16 3.42 -14.90
CA ALA A 232 -18.92 4.34 -16.03
C ALA A 232 -18.19 3.60 -17.17
N LYS A 233 -18.45 3.98 -18.43
CA LYS A 233 -17.73 3.41 -19.59
C LYS A 233 -16.25 3.80 -19.52
N GLU A 234 -15.36 3.12 -20.24
CA GLU A 234 -13.91 3.37 -20.13
C GLU A 234 -13.48 4.81 -20.41
N GLN A 235 -14.20 5.56 -21.25
CA GLN A 235 -13.96 6.99 -21.47
C GLN A 235 -14.40 7.91 -20.31
N ASP A 236 -15.46 7.60 -19.55
CA ASP A 236 -16.02 8.52 -18.55
C ASP A 236 -15.10 8.79 -17.33
N PRO A 237 -14.32 7.83 -16.79
CA PRO A 237 -13.33 8.08 -15.75
C PRO A 237 -12.19 8.95 -16.25
N LEU A 238 -11.86 8.88 -17.54
CA LEU A 238 -10.77 9.65 -18.13
C LEU A 238 -11.10 11.14 -18.17
N ASP A 239 -12.37 11.53 -18.19
CA ASP A 239 -12.78 12.94 -18.18
C ASP A 239 -12.74 13.53 -16.75
N ILE A 240 -13.17 12.76 -15.74
CA ILE A 240 -13.14 13.19 -14.33
C ILE A 240 -11.72 13.10 -13.73
N CYS A 241 -10.94 12.10 -14.15
CA CYS A 241 -9.61 11.82 -13.61
C CYS A 241 -8.46 12.24 -14.55
N SER A 242 -8.77 12.88 -15.68
CA SER A 242 -7.83 13.33 -16.72
C SER A 242 -6.56 14.02 -16.22
N PRO A 243 -6.61 14.91 -15.20
CA PRO A 243 -5.41 15.61 -14.75
C PRO A 243 -4.34 14.71 -14.13
N TYR A 244 -4.66 13.46 -13.76
CA TYR A 244 -3.82 12.62 -12.89
C TYR A 244 -3.26 11.38 -13.57
N ILE A 245 -3.78 11.04 -14.76
CA ILE A 245 -3.33 9.87 -15.53
C ILE A 245 -1.93 10.13 -16.12
N GLN A 246 -1.62 11.39 -16.46
CA GLN A 246 -0.31 11.79 -16.98
C GLN A 246 0.84 11.65 -15.97
N GLU A 247 0.60 11.82 -14.65
CA GLU A 247 1.65 11.64 -13.62
C GLU A 247 2.02 10.15 -13.42
N THR A 248 1.07 9.22 -13.60
CA THR A 248 1.30 7.79 -13.40
C THR A 248 2.13 7.18 -14.53
N GLU A 249 1.95 7.66 -15.78
CA GLU A 249 2.72 7.20 -16.93
C GLU A 249 4.17 7.71 -16.89
N LEU A 250 4.38 8.97 -16.45
CA LEU A 250 5.71 9.57 -16.36
C LEU A 250 6.63 8.88 -15.34
N SER A 251 6.08 8.41 -14.21
CA SER A 251 6.86 7.67 -13.20
C SER A 251 7.25 6.25 -13.64
N SER A 252 6.66 5.73 -14.72
CA SER A 252 6.89 4.38 -15.23
C SER A 252 7.79 4.33 -16.47
N GLN A 253 8.18 5.49 -17.01
CA GLN A 253 8.99 5.63 -18.24
C GLN A 253 10.34 6.33 -17.99
N GLU A 254 11.09 5.94 -16.95
CA GLU A 254 12.55 6.02 -17.00
C GLU A 254 13.11 4.62 -17.14
N GLY A 255 12.96 4.08 -18.35
CA GLY A 255 13.44 2.76 -18.73
C GLY A 255 12.91 2.39 -20.11
N ASP A 256 13.82 2.44 -21.08
CA ASP A 256 13.70 1.93 -22.46
C ASP A 256 13.03 2.85 -23.49
N ILE A 257 13.92 3.61 -24.15
CA ILE A 257 13.75 4.12 -25.52
C ILE A 257 13.76 2.93 -26.48
N SER A 258 12.72 2.82 -27.32
CA SER A 258 12.64 2.15 -28.65
C SER A 258 11.42 1.22 -28.73
N GLY A 259 10.46 1.34 -29.64
CA GLY A 259 10.21 2.28 -30.72
C GLY A 259 8.82 1.94 -31.27
N SER A 260 8.04 2.95 -31.67
CA SER A 260 6.81 2.74 -32.43
C SER A 260 6.60 3.91 -33.38
N SER A 261 6.49 3.54 -34.65
CA SER A 261 6.40 4.42 -35.80
C SER A 261 5.00 5.04 -35.92
N THR A 262 4.89 6.36 -35.78
CA THR A 262 3.81 7.12 -36.40
C THR A 262 4.37 8.37 -37.09
N SER A 263 4.15 8.41 -38.40
CA SER A 263 4.55 9.44 -39.33
C SER A 263 3.89 10.79 -39.00
N SER A 264 4.69 11.82 -38.75
CA SER A 264 4.31 13.20 -39.07
C SER A 264 5.50 13.94 -39.66
N LYS A 265 5.27 14.51 -40.85
CA LYS A 265 6.25 15.27 -41.64
C LYS A 265 6.48 16.63 -40.97
N ILE A 266 7.74 16.97 -40.67
CA ILE A 266 8.16 18.35 -40.36
C ILE A 266 9.40 18.65 -41.21
N PRO A 267 9.49 19.81 -41.89
CA PRO A 267 10.61 20.15 -42.75
C PRO A 267 11.85 20.54 -41.93
N ALA A 268 13.00 20.08 -42.40
CA ALA A 268 14.32 20.35 -41.85
C ALA A 268 14.68 21.84 -41.96
N THR A 269 15.12 22.44 -40.85
CA THR A 269 15.93 23.66 -40.86
C THR A 269 17.29 23.33 -40.26
N ILE A 270 18.32 23.54 -41.09
CA ILE A 270 19.73 23.36 -40.79
C ILE A 270 20.18 24.53 -39.90
N GLY A 271 20.69 24.23 -38.72
CA GLY A 271 21.27 25.19 -37.78
C GLY A 271 22.54 24.60 -37.16
N THR A 272 23.59 25.39 -37.21
CA THR A 272 25.02 25.07 -37.13
C THR A 272 25.47 24.47 -35.79
N MET A 273 26.44 23.55 -35.87
CA MET A 273 27.05 22.81 -34.76
C MET A 273 28.27 23.56 -34.18
N ALA A 274 28.35 23.72 -32.85
CA ALA A 274 29.56 23.93 -32.03
C ALA A 274 29.15 23.95 -30.54
N GLY A 275 29.72 23.27 -29.55
CA GLY A 275 30.77 22.26 -29.46
C GLY A 275 30.82 21.72 -28.00
N VAL A 276 31.24 20.44 -27.86
CA VAL A 276 31.98 19.78 -26.75
C VAL A 276 31.65 20.20 -25.29
N SER A 277 30.96 19.43 -24.44
CA SER A 277 31.22 18.09 -23.85
C SER A 277 32.56 17.92 -23.13
N SER A 278 32.57 18.07 -21.80
CA SER A 278 33.65 17.55 -20.93
C SER A 278 33.28 17.46 -19.44
N VAL A 279 32.34 16.59 -19.06
CA VAL A 279 32.16 16.20 -17.63
C VAL A 279 32.13 14.69 -17.41
N PHE A 280 31.77 13.86 -18.41
CA PHE A 280 31.66 12.41 -18.22
C PHE A 280 32.97 11.61 -18.33
N ALA A 281 34.07 12.20 -18.81
CA ALA A 281 35.35 11.49 -18.97
C ALA A 281 36.16 11.33 -17.66
N LEU A 282 35.78 12.01 -16.57
CA LEU A 282 36.53 11.96 -15.30
C LEU A 282 36.12 10.81 -14.36
N LEU A 283 34.95 10.20 -14.55
CA LEU A 283 34.48 9.14 -13.64
C LEU A 283 35.04 7.75 -13.96
N TYR A 284 35.54 7.51 -15.17
CA TYR A 284 36.06 6.19 -15.55
C TYR A 284 37.49 5.91 -15.03
N LYS A 285 38.22 6.95 -14.60
CA LYS A 285 39.64 6.82 -14.18
C LYS A 285 39.85 6.64 -12.67
N VAL A 286 38.79 6.68 -11.86
CA VAL A 286 38.89 6.58 -10.38
C VAL A 286 38.56 5.18 -9.86
N ASN A 287 37.77 4.37 -10.60
CA ASN A 287 37.37 3.04 -10.13
C ASN A 287 38.31 1.88 -10.53
N THR A 288 39.32 2.12 -11.36
CA THR A 288 40.27 1.06 -11.81
C THR A 288 41.46 0.85 -10.87
N LYS A 289 41.62 1.64 -9.79
CA LYS A 289 42.75 1.51 -8.86
C LYS A 289 42.46 0.80 -7.53
N PHE A 290 41.24 0.32 -7.27
CA PHE A 290 40.88 -0.29 -5.98
C PHE A 290 40.79 -1.83 -5.97
N TYR A 291 41.16 -2.54 -7.04
CA TYR A 291 41.09 -4.00 -7.12
C TYR A 291 42.44 -4.74 -7.24
N LEU A 292 43.54 -4.15 -6.78
CA LEU A 292 44.80 -4.88 -6.58
C LEU A 292 45.42 -4.50 -5.22
N ASN A 293 44.88 -5.10 -4.16
CA ASN A 293 45.60 -5.50 -2.95
C ASN A 293 44.65 -6.25 -2.00
N ILE A 294 44.68 -7.59 -2.13
CA ILE A 294 44.65 -8.66 -1.12
C ILE A 294 44.36 -9.96 -1.89
#